data_AF-A0A7U9S801-F1
#
_entry.id   AF-A0A7U9S801-F1
#
_cell.length_a   1.000
_cell.length_b   1.000
_cell.length_c   1.000
_cell.angle_alpha   90.00
_cell.angle_beta   90.00
_cell.angle_gamma   90.00
#
_symmetry.space_group_name_H-M   'P 1'
#
loop_
_entity.id
_entity.type
_entity.pdbx_description
1 polymer ?
#
loop_
_entity_poly.entity_id
_entity_poly.type
_entity_poly.pdbx_seq_one_letter_code
_entity_poly.pdbx_strand_id
1 'polypeptide(L)' 'MDCFAVNDRGKCSILGSGMCQGKSCVFHKTKEEQERSLEKARERFRSLPEHQQDAIADKYYGGVRRW' A
#
# COMPACT_ATOMS: atom_id res chain seq x y z
N MET A 1 12.68 2.16 14.94
CA MET A 1 12.91 1.63 13.58
C MET A 1 11.85 2.23 12.69
N ASP A 2 12.24 3.00 11.67
CA ASP A 2 11.31 3.78 10.84
C ASP A 2 10.90 2.99 9.58
N CYS A 3 10.06 1.99 9.78
CA CYS A 3 9.53 1.17 8.70
C CYS A 3 8.00 1.11 8.80
N PHE A 4 7.30 1.40 7.69
CA PHE A 4 5.83 1.45 7.66
C PHE A 4 5.15 0.12 8.05
N ALA A 5 5.86 -0.99 7.87
CA ALA A 5 5.35 -2.34 8.09
C ALA A 5 5.44 -2.80 9.55
N VAL A 6 6.10 -2.05 10.44
CA VAL A 6 6.21 -2.43 11.86
C VAL A 6 4.98 -1.91 12.60
N ASN A 7 4.23 -2.82 13.23
CA ASN A 7 3.06 -2.47 14.04
C ASN A 7 3.44 -2.01 15.46
N ASP A 8 2.44 -1.63 16.23
CA ASP A 8 2.52 -1.23 17.65
C ASP A 8 3.16 -2.30 18.56
N ARG A 9 3.05 -3.58 18.18
CA ARG A 9 3.68 -4.72 18.86
C ARG A 9 5.09 -5.05 18.36
N GLY A 10 5.68 -4.21 17.52
CA GLY A 10 7.03 -4.39 16.97
C GLY A 10 7.15 -5.51 15.93
N LYS A 11 6.04 -6.07 15.43
CA LYS A 11 6.03 -7.12 14.40
C LYS A 11 5.88 -6.52 13.00
N CYS A 12 6.53 -7.15 12.04
CA CYS A 12 6.38 -6.82 10.62
C CYS A 12 5.05 -7.41 10.09
N SER A 13 4.21 -6.59 9.48
CA SER A 13 2.95 -7.00 8.86
C SER A 13 3.10 -7.51 7.42
N ILE A 14 4.25 -7.28 6.78
CA ILE A 14 4.50 -7.62 5.38
C ILE A 14 5.23 -8.96 5.22
N LEU A 15 6.22 -9.22 6.07
CA LEU A 15 6.99 -10.46 6.00
C LEU A 15 6.26 -11.58 6.74
N GLY A 16 6.15 -12.75 6.10
CA GLY A 16 5.54 -13.93 6.73
C GLY A 16 6.24 -14.38 8.02
N SER A 17 7.52 -14.03 8.21
CA SER A 17 8.26 -14.29 9.46
C SER A 17 7.79 -13.43 10.64
N GLY A 18 7.04 -12.36 10.40
CA GLY A 18 6.62 -11.39 11.42
C GLY A 18 7.75 -10.55 12.01
N MET A 19 9.00 -10.72 11.55
CA MET A 19 10.17 -10.02 12.04
C MET A 19 10.71 -9.06 10.98
N CYS A 20 10.98 -7.82 11.38
CA CYS A 20 11.55 -6.83 10.48
C CYS A 20 13.05 -7.09 10.25
N GLN A 21 13.49 -7.07 8.98
CA GLN A 21 14.87 -7.39 8.60
C GLN A 21 15.81 -6.18 8.54
N GLY A 22 15.39 -4.99 8.98
CA GLY A 22 16.28 -3.83 8.95
C GLY A 22 16.31 -3.13 7.59
N LYS A 23 17.37 -2.35 7.39
CA LYS A 23 17.65 -1.62 6.14
C LYS A 23 18.02 -2.53 4.95
N SER A 24 18.37 -3.80 5.21
CA SER A 24 18.63 -4.79 4.16
C SER A 24 17.34 -5.43 3.62
N CYS A 25 16.19 -5.14 4.22
CA CYS A 25 14.90 -5.61 3.73
C CYS A 25 14.55 -4.91 2.41
N VAL A 26 14.32 -5.69 1.35
CA VAL A 26 13.92 -5.16 0.03
C VAL A 26 12.54 -4.48 0.03
N PHE A 27 11.73 -4.72 1.07
CA PHE A 27 10.43 -4.08 1.27
C PHE A 27 10.51 -2.86 2.20
N HIS A 28 11.70 -2.49 2.69
CA HIS A 28 11.85 -1.37 3.62
C HIS A 28 11.40 -0.06 2.98
N LYS A 29 10.51 0.67 3.66
CA LYS A 29 10.13 2.05 3.36
C LYS A 29 9.76 2.77 4.65
N THR A 30 9.97 4.09 4.70
CA THR A 30 9.37 4.92 5.75
C THR A 30 7.84 5.02 5.54
N LYS A 31 7.12 5.55 6.53
CA LYS A 31 5.67 5.77 6.39
C LYS A 31 5.35 6.76 5.27
N GLU A 32 6.12 7.85 5.19
CA GLU A 32 5.96 8.90 4.20
C GLU A 32 6.24 8.39 2.78
N GLU A 33 7.27 7.55 2.62
CA GLU A 33 7.57 6.89 1.34
C GLU A 33 6.42 5.99 0.89
N GLN A 34 5.84 5.23 1.81
CA GLN A 34 4.71 4.36 1.50
C GLN A 34 3.46 5.18 1.16
N GLU A 35 3.16 6.25 1.90
CA GLU A 35 2.04 7.14 1.62
C GLU A 35 2.17 7.81 0.24
N ARG A 36 3.36 8.32 -0.11
CA ARG A 36 3.62 8.86 -1.46
C ARG A 36 3.45 7.80 -2.55
N SER A 37 3.91 6.58 -2.29
CA SER A 37 3.75 5.46 -3.22
C SER A 37 2.28 5.09 -3.44
N LEU A 38 1.46 5.12 -2.37
CA LEU A 38 0.02 4.86 -2.44
C LEU A 38 -0.69 5.99 -3.17
N GLU A 39 -0.36 7.25 -2.90
CA GLU A 39 -1.00 8.38 -3.56
C GLU A 39 -0.73 8.38 -5.07
N LYS A 40 0.50 8.11 -5.48
CA LYS A 40 0.84 7.95 -6.90
C LYS A 40 0.01 6.87 -7.60
N ALA A 41 -0.28 5.76 -6.91
CA ALA A 41 -1.15 4.72 -7.45
C ALA A 41 -2.61 5.18 -7.55
N ARG A 42 -3.11 5.90 -6.54
CA ARG A 42 -4.46 6.49 -6.54
C ARG A 42 -4.64 7.51 -7.66
N GLU A 43 -3.68 8.41 -7.86
CA GLU A 43 -3.68 9.36 -8.98
C GLU A 43 -3.78 8.63 -10.32
N ARG A 44 -3.03 7.52 -10.47
CA ARG A 44 -3.13 6.72 -11.69
C ARG A 44 -4.53 6.15 -11.87
N PHE A 45 -5.18 5.63 -10.83
CA PHE A 45 -6.56 5.16 -10.92
C PHE A 45 -7.54 6.29 -11.25
N ARG A 46 -7.42 7.47 -10.62
CA ARG A 46 -8.24 8.66 -10.92
C ARG A 46 -8.11 9.12 -12.37
N SER A 47 -6.94 8.91 -12.99
CA SER A 47 -6.68 9.29 -14.39
C SER A 47 -7.30 8.34 -15.43
N LEU A 48 -7.83 7.18 -15.02
CA LEU A 48 -8.44 6.23 -15.96
C LEU A 48 -9.84 6.69 -16.37
N PRO A 49 -10.35 6.30 -17.56
CA PRO A 49 -11.75 6.48 -17.92
C PRO A 49 -12.71 5.89 -16.87
N GLU A 50 -13.89 6.50 -16.71
CA GLU A 50 -14.85 6.11 -15.66
C GLU A 50 -15.24 4.63 -15.72
N HIS A 51 -15.48 4.09 -16.92
CA HIS A 51 -15.83 2.66 -17.07
C HIS A 51 -14.70 1.72 -16.59
N GLN A 52 -13.43 2.13 -16.72
CA GLN A 52 -12.31 1.34 -16.21
C GLN A 52 -12.20 1.45 -14.69
N GLN A 53 -12.43 2.65 -14.17
CA GLN A 53 -12.54 2.89 -12.74
C GLN A 53 -13.64 2.02 -12.11
N ASP A 54 -14.85 2.00 -12.69
CA ASP A 54 -15.97 1.18 -12.19
C ASP A 54 -15.67 -0.31 -12.26
N ALA A 55 -15.12 -0.80 -13.38
CA ALA A 55 -14.72 -2.20 -13.50
C ALA A 55 -13.68 -2.62 -12.43
N ILE A 56 -12.76 -1.74 -12.05
CA ILE A 56 -11.79 -1.98 -10.96
C ILE A 56 -12.50 -1.96 -9.60
N ALA A 57 -13.38 -0.99 -9.36
CA ALA A 57 -14.13 -0.87 -8.11
C ALA A 57 -15.01 -2.10 -7.85
N ASP A 58 -15.73 -2.56 -8.87
CA ASP A 58 -16.58 -3.75 -8.78
C ASP A 58 -15.76 -5.00 -8.50
N LYS A 59 -14.64 -5.18 -9.22
CA LYS A 59 -13.83 -6.39 -9.12
C LYS A 59 -13.07 -6.53 -7.80
N TYR A 60 -12.55 -5.42 -7.27
CA TYR A 60 -11.61 -5.46 -6.14
C TYR A 60 -12.09 -4.75 -4.88
N TYR A 61 -13.10 -3.88 -4.97
CA TYR A 61 -13.47 -2.97 -3.89
C TYR A 61 -14.98 -2.92 -3.59
N GLY A 62 -15.75 -3.89 -4.09
CA GLY A 62 -17.19 -4.00 -3.81
C GLY A 62 -18.00 -2.84 -4.39
N GLY A 63 -17.61 -2.33 -5.55
CA GLY A 63 -18.28 -1.23 -6.26
C GLY A 63 -17.94 0.16 -5.72
N VAL A 64 -17.03 0.28 -4.76
CA VAL A 64 -16.62 1.57 -4.21
C VAL A 64 -15.26 1.97 -4.77
N ARG A 65 -15.17 3.14 -5.41
CA ARG A 65 -13.88 3.74 -5.81
C ARG A 65 -13.11 4.15 -4.53
N ARG A 66 -12.04 3.42 -4.19
CA ARG A 66 -11.25 3.57 -2.95
C ARG A 66 -10.02 4.49 -3.07
N TRP A 67 -9.84 5.12 -4.24
CA TRP A 67 -8.72 6.00 -4.54
C TRP A 67 -9.10 7.47 -4.39
#